data_AF-A0A3E5B6U8-F1
#
_entry.id   AF-A0A3E5B6U8-F1
#
_cell.length_a   1.000
_cell.length_b   1.000
_cell.length_c   1.000
_cell.angle_alpha   90.00
_cell.angle_beta   90.00
_cell.angle_gamma   90.00
#
_symmetry.space_group_name_H-M   'P 1'
#
loop_
_entity.id
_entity.type
_entity.pdbx_description
1 polymer ?
#
loop_
_entity_poly.entity_id
_entity_poly.type
_entity_poly.pdbx_seq_one_letter_code
_entity_poly.pdbx_strand_id
1 'polypeptide(L)'
;MQNHYDVEEIDLGYQFVTQRGVIYFLTFISYPTVSDFLSTKIYMFNIDRVCSTDYTCGQDDDKVRNTVLFIIELFFQKHEDALITICDIIDGKQFARKRLFDLWYKLFNNNRLVKLEADCLVDNTPTFASLFFSANHYNKTFLEQEFQKLVEINFYS
;
A
#
# COMPACT_ATOMS: atom_id res chain seq x y z
N MET A 1 11.77 -23.06 -5.95
CA MET A 1 12.23 -21.82 -6.61
C MET A 1 11.50 -20.65 -5.98
N GLN A 2 12.19 -19.55 -5.70
CA GLN A 2 11.60 -18.34 -5.13
C GLN A 2 10.59 -17.74 -6.10
N ASN A 3 9.35 -17.51 -5.66
CA ASN A 3 8.24 -17.06 -6.52
C ASN A 3 8.12 -15.52 -6.58
N HIS A 4 9.21 -14.82 -6.26
CA HIS A 4 9.34 -13.37 -6.29
C HIS A 4 10.73 -12.98 -6.84
N TYR A 5 10.93 -11.71 -7.20
CA TYR A 5 12.23 -11.18 -7.60
C TYR A 5 13.12 -10.94 -6.37
N ASP A 6 14.43 -10.86 -6.60
CA ASP A 6 15.36 -10.43 -5.56
C ASP A 6 15.06 -8.98 -5.18
N VAL A 7 15.03 -8.72 -3.88
CA VAL A 7 14.65 -7.44 -3.30
C VAL A 7 15.86 -6.83 -2.61
N GLU A 8 16.11 -5.55 -2.88
CA GLU A 8 17.12 -4.74 -2.21
C GLU A 8 16.44 -3.71 -1.29
N GLU A 9 16.94 -3.57 -0.06
CA GLU A 9 16.49 -2.54 0.87
C GLU A 9 17.14 -1.21 0.52
N ILE A 10 16.33 -0.15 0.48
CA ILE A 10 16.73 1.23 0.20
C ILE A 10 16.21 2.14 1.31
N ASP A 11 16.65 3.40 1.34
CA ASP A 11 16.39 4.33 2.45
C ASP A 11 14.90 4.43 2.86
N LEU A 12 13.99 4.51 1.89
CA LEU A 12 12.55 4.67 2.13
C LEU A 12 11.74 3.37 1.93
N GLY A 13 12.39 2.22 1.77
CA GLY A 13 11.70 0.95 1.55
C GLY A 13 12.52 -0.05 0.76
N TYR A 14 12.01 -0.48 -0.40
CA TYR A 14 12.64 -1.55 -1.19
C TYR A 14 12.61 -1.26 -2.68
N GLN A 15 13.54 -1.87 -3.41
CA GLN A 15 13.48 -1.94 -4.87
C GLN A 15 13.69 -3.37 -5.38
N PHE A 16 13.20 -3.64 -6.57
CA PHE A 16 13.55 -4.85 -7.32
C PHE A 16 13.54 -4.59 -8.83
N VAL A 17 14.29 -5.40 -9.56
CA VAL A 17 14.36 -5.35 -11.01
C VAL A 17 13.75 -6.61 -11.59
N THR A 18 12.78 -6.43 -12.48
CA THR A 18 12.16 -7.55 -13.20
C THR A 18 13.13 -8.16 -14.21
N GLN A 19 12.84 -9.37 -14.71
CA GLN A 19 13.63 -10.00 -15.78
C GLN A 19 13.72 -9.15 -17.06
N ARG A 20 12.78 -8.22 -17.26
CA ARG A 20 12.72 -7.31 -18.41
C ARG A 20 13.38 -5.96 -18.14
N GLY A 21 14.04 -5.78 -16.99
CA GLY A 21 14.73 -4.54 -16.65
C GLY A 21 13.83 -3.40 -16.16
N VAL A 22 12.54 -3.66 -15.90
CA VAL A 22 11.67 -2.67 -15.22
C VAL A 22 12.06 -2.62 -13.75
N ILE A 23 12.38 -1.43 -13.27
CA ILE A 23 12.73 -1.17 -11.87
C ILE A 23 11.46 -0.75 -11.13
N TYR A 24 11.17 -1.40 -10.02
CA TYR A 24 10.08 -1.05 -9.11
C TYR A 24 10.64 -0.48 -7.82
N PHE A 25 10.03 0.59 -7.33
CA PHE A 25 10.30 1.19 -6.03
C PHE A 25 9.05 1.08 -5.16
N LEU A 26 9.23 0.53 -3.97
CA LEU A 26 8.18 0.37 -2.97
C LEU A 26 8.58 1.17 -1.74
N THR A 27 7.88 2.29 -1.50
CA THR A 27 8.24 3.22 -0.43
C THR A 27 7.20 3.23 0.68
N PHE A 28 7.68 3.37 1.92
CA PHE A 28 6.88 3.52 3.12
C PHE A 28 7.18 4.89 3.75
N ILE A 29 6.32 5.87 3.49
CA ILE A 29 6.53 7.24 3.92
C ILE A 29 5.66 7.51 5.14
N SER A 30 6.22 8.07 6.22
CA SER A 30 5.44 8.43 7.41
C SER A 30 4.25 9.29 7.02
N TYR A 31 3.06 8.86 7.43
CA TYR A 31 1.81 9.53 7.13
C TYR A 31 1.32 10.30 8.36
N PRO A 32 0.90 11.57 8.21
CA PRO A 32 0.44 12.36 9.34
C PRO A 32 -0.85 11.78 9.95
N THR A 33 -0.93 11.84 11.27
CA THR A 33 -2.12 11.49 12.04
C THR A 33 -2.87 12.78 12.42
N VAL A 34 -4.19 12.68 12.53
CA VAL A 34 -5.08 13.69 13.12
C VAL A 34 -4.98 13.69 14.64
N SER A 35 -4.82 12.51 15.27
CA SER A 35 -4.72 12.41 16.73
C SER A 35 -3.27 12.41 17.21
N ASP A 36 -2.96 13.30 18.17
CA ASP A 36 -1.65 13.34 18.84
C ASP A 36 -1.39 12.12 19.75
N PHE A 37 -2.45 11.39 20.13
CA PHE A 37 -2.37 10.27 21.07
C PHE A 37 -2.23 8.90 20.40
N LEU A 38 -2.19 8.83 19.06
CA LEU A 38 -1.98 7.57 18.37
C LEU A 38 -0.51 7.16 18.50
N SER A 39 -0.24 6.10 19.26
CA SER A 39 1.12 5.57 19.43
C SER A 39 1.62 4.77 18.22
N THR A 40 0.70 4.26 17.40
CA THR A 40 1.01 3.50 16.19
C THR A 40 1.29 4.43 15.03
N LYS A 41 2.39 4.20 14.31
CA LYS A 41 2.69 4.99 13.11
C LYS A 41 1.86 4.48 11.93
N ILE A 42 1.45 5.40 11.08
CA ILE A 42 0.84 5.09 9.78
C ILE A 42 1.88 5.41 8.72
N TYR A 43 2.09 4.51 7.76
CA TYR A 43 2.93 4.76 6.60
C TYR A 43 2.12 4.68 5.32
N MET A 44 2.27 5.68 4.46
CA MET A 44 1.76 5.65 3.11
C MET A 44 2.62 4.72 2.27
N PHE A 45 1.97 3.73 1.67
CA PHE A 45 2.59 2.76 0.80
C PHE A 45 2.41 3.15 -0.67
N ASN A 46 3.53 3.44 -1.34
CA ASN A 46 3.55 3.80 -2.76
C ASN A 46 4.31 2.75 -3.58
N ILE A 47 3.90 2.60 -4.84
CA ILE A 47 4.55 1.73 -5.83
C ILE A 47 4.84 2.57 -7.06
N ASP A 48 6.12 2.84 -7.29
CA ASP A 48 6.60 3.51 -8.49
C ASP A 48 7.34 2.53 -9.39
N ARG A 49 7.40 2.84 -10.68
CA ARG A 49 8.16 2.04 -11.65
C ARG A 49 8.83 2.91 -12.70
N VAL A 50 10.00 2.48 -13.13
CA VAL A 50 10.73 3.08 -14.25
C VAL A 50 10.80 2.05 -15.38
N CYS A 51 10.11 2.35 -16.48
CA CYS A 51 10.16 1.55 -17.72
C CYS A 51 11.05 2.30 -18.73
N SER A 52 11.97 1.61 -19.42
CA SER A 52 12.57 2.14 -20.64
C SER A 52 11.49 2.26 -21.73
N THR A 53 11.63 3.27 -22.60
CA THR A 53 10.58 3.84 -23.47
C THR A 53 9.88 2.88 -24.44
N ASP A 54 10.38 1.65 -24.60
CA ASP A 54 10.01 0.77 -25.71
C ASP A 54 9.23 -0.49 -25.27
N TYR A 55 8.90 -0.64 -23.99
CA TYR A 55 8.33 -1.89 -23.46
C TYR A 55 6.90 -1.75 -22.93
N THR A 56 6.02 -2.64 -23.40
CA THR A 56 4.68 -2.82 -22.85
C THR A 56 4.77 -3.48 -21.46
N CYS A 57 4.70 -2.65 -20.41
CA CYS A 57 4.87 -3.04 -19.01
C CYS A 57 3.67 -3.84 -18.42
N GLY A 58 3.28 -4.98 -19.01
CA GLY A 58 2.07 -5.73 -18.59
C GLY A 58 2.07 -7.24 -18.75
N GLN A 59 3.23 -7.93 -18.76
CA GLN A 59 3.26 -9.39 -18.97
C GLN A 59 3.83 -10.24 -17.81
N ASP A 60 4.30 -9.65 -16.71
CA ASP A 60 4.85 -10.39 -15.55
C ASP A 60 4.13 -10.07 -14.23
N ASP A 61 2.80 -9.89 -14.29
CA ASP A 61 1.98 -9.41 -13.17
C ASP A 61 2.06 -10.32 -11.94
N ASP A 62 2.15 -11.64 -12.11
CA ASP A 62 2.14 -12.58 -10.98
C ASP A 62 3.41 -12.51 -10.12
N LYS A 63 4.59 -12.48 -10.76
CA LYS A 63 5.86 -12.43 -10.02
C LYS A 63 6.08 -11.04 -9.42
N VAL A 64 5.67 -9.98 -10.12
CA VAL A 64 5.62 -8.61 -9.56
C VAL A 64 4.71 -8.57 -8.34
N ARG A 65 3.47 -9.04 -8.46
CA ARG A 65 2.51 -9.15 -7.33
C ARG A 65 3.13 -9.88 -6.14
N ASN A 66 3.69 -11.06 -6.36
CA ASN A 66 4.27 -11.87 -5.28
C ASN A 66 5.45 -11.15 -4.61
N THR A 67 6.23 -10.37 -5.37
CA THR A 67 7.34 -9.57 -4.83
C THR A 67 6.83 -8.40 -3.98
N VAL A 68 5.82 -7.68 -4.46
CA VAL A 68 5.16 -6.62 -3.69
C VAL A 68 4.63 -7.15 -2.36
N LEU A 69 4.01 -8.34 -2.40
CA LEU A 69 3.38 -8.90 -1.20
C LEU A 69 4.40 -9.49 -0.23
N PHE A 70 5.49 -10.04 -0.72
CA PHE A 70 6.66 -10.37 0.10
C PHE A 70 7.20 -9.13 0.82
N ILE A 71 7.29 -7.98 0.15
CA ILE A 71 7.74 -6.71 0.75
C ILE A 71 6.75 -6.21 1.82
N ILE A 72 5.45 -6.30 1.58
CA ILE A 72 4.42 -5.98 2.59
C ILE A 72 4.54 -6.92 3.81
N GLU A 73 4.81 -8.21 3.60
CA GLU A 73 5.07 -9.14 4.71
C GLU A 73 6.32 -8.77 5.51
N LEU A 74 7.41 -8.38 4.85
CA LEU A 74 8.62 -7.90 5.53
C LEU A 74 8.34 -6.65 6.38
N PHE A 75 7.51 -5.72 5.88
CA PHE A 75 7.10 -4.55 6.64
C PHE A 75 6.41 -4.95 7.95
N PHE A 76 5.37 -5.78 7.89
CA PHE A 76 4.61 -6.20 9.09
C PHE A 76 5.39 -7.15 10.01
N GLN A 77 6.49 -7.76 9.55
CA GLN A 77 7.39 -8.53 10.42
C GLN A 77 8.32 -7.61 11.24
N LYS A 78 8.73 -6.47 10.67
CA LYS A 78 9.61 -5.51 11.32
C LYS A 78 8.85 -4.51 12.21
N HIS A 79 7.58 -4.24 11.90
CA HIS A 79 6.81 -3.15 12.49
C HIS A 79 5.42 -3.61 12.97
N GLU A 80 5.01 -3.16 14.16
CA GLU A 80 3.61 -3.16 14.59
C GLU A 80 2.91 -1.86 14.17
N ASP A 81 3.17 -1.41 12.93
CA ASP A 81 2.64 -0.16 12.37
C ASP A 81 1.49 -0.44 11.39
N ALA A 82 0.82 0.61 10.91
CA ALA A 82 -0.25 0.51 9.92
C ALA A 82 0.19 1.02 8.54
N LEU A 83 -0.35 0.43 7.48
CA LEU A 83 -0.12 0.87 6.10
C LEU A 83 -1.38 1.51 5.54
N ILE A 84 -1.26 2.71 4.97
CA ILE A 84 -2.32 3.35 4.22
C ILE A 84 -1.98 3.37 2.73
N THR A 85 -2.96 3.10 1.88
CA THR A 85 -2.88 3.34 0.44
C THR A 85 -3.98 4.30 0.03
N ILE A 86 -3.65 5.28 -0.81
CA ILE A 86 -4.60 6.21 -1.41
C ILE A 86 -4.44 6.12 -2.92
N CYS A 87 -5.51 5.75 -3.61
CA CYS A 87 -5.50 5.60 -5.07
C CYS A 87 -5.68 6.97 -5.72
N ASP A 88 -4.57 7.65 -6.01
CA ASP A 88 -4.56 8.96 -6.66
C ASP A 88 -5.34 8.98 -7.99
N ILE A 89 -5.97 10.11 -8.29
CA ILE A 89 -6.82 10.37 -9.44
C ILE A 89 -6.06 10.93 -10.65
N ILE A 90 -4.79 11.32 -10.51
CA ILE A 90 -4.01 12.03 -11.56
C ILE A 90 -4.10 11.37 -12.95
N ASP A 91 -4.03 10.04 -13.04
CA ASP A 91 -4.07 9.30 -14.31
C ASP A 91 -5.42 8.63 -14.61
N GLY A 92 -6.44 8.85 -13.78
CA GLY A 92 -7.78 8.25 -13.92
C GLY A 92 -7.83 6.73 -13.69
N LYS A 93 -6.80 6.10 -13.10
CA LYS A 93 -6.73 4.64 -12.89
C LYS A 93 -7.07 4.20 -11.46
N GLN A 94 -7.63 5.07 -10.64
CA GLN A 94 -7.93 4.78 -9.24
C GLN A 94 -8.85 3.56 -9.06
N PHE A 95 -9.83 3.34 -9.94
CA PHE A 95 -10.68 2.14 -9.92
C PHE A 95 -9.90 0.85 -10.21
N ALA A 96 -8.96 0.91 -11.16
CA ALA A 96 -8.11 -0.22 -11.49
C ALA A 96 -7.17 -0.55 -10.31
N ARG A 97 -6.60 0.47 -9.66
CA ARG A 97 -5.80 0.30 -8.44
C ARG A 97 -6.61 -0.26 -7.28
N LYS A 98 -7.83 0.23 -7.04
CA LYS A 98 -8.74 -0.34 -6.04
C LYS A 98 -8.94 -1.84 -6.27
N ARG A 99 -9.33 -2.22 -7.50
CA ARG A 99 -9.53 -3.63 -7.85
C ARG A 99 -8.26 -4.48 -7.64
N LEU A 100 -7.09 -3.93 -7.96
CA LEU A 100 -5.80 -4.61 -7.78
C LEU A 100 -5.50 -4.84 -6.28
N PHE A 101 -5.61 -3.81 -5.45
CA PHE A 101 -5.39 -3.92 -4.01
C PHE A 101 -6.43 -4.83 -3.33
N ASP A 102 -7.69 -4.79 -3.76
CA ASP A 102 -8.74 -5.69 -3.28
C ASP A 102 -8.41 -7.16 -3.60
N LEU A 103 -7.93 -7.42 -4.81
CA LEU A 103 -7.50 -8.77 -5.22
C LEU A 103 -6.30 -9.23 -4.40
N TRP A 104 -5.29 -8.38 -4.23
CA TRP A 104 -4.11 -8.70 -3.44
C TRP A 104 -4.47 -8.96 -1.98
N TYR A 105 -5.31 -8.15 -1.36
CA TYR A 105 -5.78 -8.42 0.00
C TYR A 105 -6.46 -9.78 0.11
N LYS A 106 -7.37 -10.12 -0.82
CA LYS A 106 -8.06 -11.42 -0.82
C LYS A 106 -7.11 -12.61 -0.97
N LEU A 107 -6.06 -12.48 -1.76
CA LEU A 107 -5.09 -13.56 -1.99
C LEU A 107 -4.13 -13.78 -0.81
N PHE A 108 -3.88 -12.76 0.01
CA PHE A 108 -2.84 -12.80 1.05
C PHE A 108 -3.38 -12.73 2.48
N ASN A 109 -4.64 -12.33 2.66
CA ASN A 109 -5.22 -12.26 3.98
C ASN A 109 -5.49 -13.65 4.56
N ASN A 110 -4.50 -14.21 5.24
CA ASN A 110 -4.63 -15.43 6.05
C ASN A 110 -5.19 -15.12 7.45
N ASN A 111 -6.19 -14.24 7.54
CA ASN A 111 -6.76 -13.69 8.78
C ASN A 111 -5.76 -12.95 9.70
N ARG A 112 -4.59 -12.60 9.18
CA ARG A 112 -3.55 -11.87 9.93
C ARG A 112 -3.69 -10.36 9.83
N LEU A 113 -4.43 -9.85 8.84
CA LEU A 113 -4.56 -8.42 8.57
C LEU A 113 -6.02 -7.98 8.58
N VAL A 114 -6.27 -6.85 9.23
CA VAL A 114 -7.49 -6.07 9.08
C VAL A 114 -7.30 -5.10 7.93
N LYS A 115 -8.33 -4.96 7.09
CA LYS A 115 -8.42 -3.91 6.07
C LYS A 115 -9.64 -3.04 6.37
N LEU A 116 -9.42 -1.74 6.47
CA LEU A 116 -10.47 -0.72 6.43
C LEU A 116 -10.47 -0.07 5.05
N GLU A 117 -11.64 0.32 4.57
CA GLU A 117 -11.81 0.95 3.25
C GLU A 117 -12.63 2.23 3.39
N ALA A 118 -12.32 3.21 2.56
CA ALA A 118 -13.11 4.42 2.43
C ALA A 118 -13.13 4.92 0.98
N ASP A 119 -14.27 5.47 0.62
CA ASP A 119 -14.50 6.14 -0.65
C ASP A 119 -14.63 7.65 -0.35
N CYS A 120 -13.74 8.44 -0.93
CA CYS A 120 -13.70 9.89 -0.77
C CYS A 120 -13.93 10.60 -2.11
N LEU A 121 -14.21 11.91 -2.06
CA LEU A 121 -14.29 12.76 -3.24
C LEU A 121 -13.19 13.82 -3.17
N VAL A 122 -12.37 13.86 -4.21
CA VAL A 122 -11.36 14.90 -4.43
C VAL A 122 -11.72 15.60 -5.73
N ASP A 123 -12.07 16.88 -5.66
CA ASP A 123 -12.55 17.64 -6.82
C ASP A 123 -13.68 16.93 -7.60
N ASN A 124 -14.68 16.41 -6.87
CA ASN A 124 -15.79 15.59 -7.40
C ASN A 124 -15.37 14.27 -8.08
N THR A 125 -14.11 13.87 -7.96
CA THR A 125 -13.60 12.60 -8.48
C THR A 125 -13.50 11.58 -7.34
N PRO A 126 -14.04 10.36 -7.49
CA PRO A 126 -13.87 9.31 -6.50
C PRO A 126 -12.39 8.96 -6.30
N THR A 127 -11.97 8.89 -5.04
CA THR A 127 -10.67 8.41 -4.58
C THR A 127 -10.90 7.29 -3.57
N PHE A 128 -10.05 6.26 -3.61
CA PHE A 128 -10.18 5.09 -2.74
C PHE A 128 -9.01 5.00 -1.80
N ALA A 129 -9.29 4.88 -0.51
CA ALA A 129 -8.28 4.68 0.52
C ALA A 129 -8.46 3.32 1.20
N SER A 130 -7.35 2.73 1.62
CA SER A 130 -7.38 1.52 2.45
C SER A 130 -6.32 1.61 3.54
N LEU A 131 -6.70 1.24 4.77
CA LEU A 131 -5.79 1.07 5.90
C LEU A 131 -5.64 -0.42 6.21
N PHE A 132 -4.41 -0.89 6.33
CA PHE A 132 -4.04 -2.26 6.66
C PHE A 132 -3.25 -2.29 7.96
N PHE A 133 -3.59 -3.19 8.87
CA PHE A 133 -2.84 -3.42 10.10
C PHE A 133 -3.06 -4.84 10.63
N SER A 134 -2.22 -5.28 11.56
CA SER A 134 -2.33 -6.62 12.16
C SER A 134 -3.68 -6.85 12.84
N ALA A 135 -4.28 -8.02 12.65
CA ALA A 135 -5.52 -8.39 13.33
C ALA A 135 -5.38 -8.48 14.86
N ASN A 136 -4.16 -8.73 15.35
CA ASN A 136 -3.82 -8.77 16.77
C ASN A 136 -3.23 -7.45 17.28
N HIS A 137 -3.38 -6.36 16.52
CA HIS A 137 -2.82 -5.07 16.88
C HIS A 137 -3.46 -4.51 18.17
N TYR A 138 -2.64 -4.18 19.17
CA TYR A 138 -3.10 -3.78 20.51
C TYR A 138 -4.02 -2.54 20.54
N ASN A 139 -3.76 -1.58 19.65
CA ASN A 139 -4.54 -0.33 19.51
C ASN A 139 -5.54 -0.32 18.33
N LYS A 140 -6.07 -1.49 17.92
CA LYS A 140 -7.01 -1.60 16.78
C LYS A 140 -8.13 -0.55 16.78
N THR A 141 -8.80 -0.35 17.92
CA THR A 141 -9.91 0.61 18.02
C THR A 141 -9.47 2.05 17.76
N PHE A 142 -8.26 2.44 18.21
CA PHE A 142 -7.73 3.77 17.95
C PHE A 142 -7.35 3.96 16.49
N LEU A 143 -6.81 2.92 15.84
CA LEU A 143 -6.55 2.95 14.39
C LEU A 143 -7.83 3.09 13.57
N GLU A 144 -8.90 2.38 13.97
CA GLU A 144 -10.21 2.49 13.32
C GLU A 144 -10.78 3.91 13.46
N GLN A 145 -10.71 4.50 14.66
CA GLN A 145 -11.14 5.89 14.89
C GLN A 145 -10.29 6.88 14.12
N GLU A 146 -8.97 6.67 14.07
CA GLU A 146 -8.06 7.51 13.32
C GLU A 146 -8.38 7.51 11.83
N PHE A 147 -8.63 6.31 11.29
CA PHE A 147 -9.01 6.17 9.89
C PHE A 147 -10.31 6.93 9.58
N GLN A 148 -11.31 6.89 10.47
CA GLN A 148 -12.54 7.66 10.28
C GLN A 148 -12.27 9.17 10.28
N LYS A 149 -11.42 9.68 11.19
CA LYS A 149 -11.04 11.10 11.19
C LYS A 149 -10.32 11.50 9.90
N LEU A 150 -9.42 10.66 9.41
CA LEU A 150 -8.75 10.89 8.13
C LEU A 150 -9.74 10.94 6.96
N VAL A 151 -10.77 10.09 6.96
CA VAL A 151 -11.85 10.11 5.97
C VAL A 151 -12.65 11.42 6.01
N GLU A 152 -12.98 11.92 7.21
CA GLU A 152 -13.71 13.18 7.39
C GLU A 152 -12.99 14.39 6.78
N ILE A 153 -11.65 14.37 6.78
CA ILE A 153 -10.81 15.40 6.14
C ILE A 153 -10.36 15.03 4.72
N ASN A 154 -10.95 13.99 4.12
CA ASN A 154 -10.60 13.47 2.79
C ASN A 154 -9.13 13.08 2.62
N PHE A 155 -8.45 12.71 3.71
CA PHE A 155 -7.02 12.38 3.73
C PHE A 155 -6.10 13.57 3.37
N TYR A 156 -6.62 14.80 3.30
CA TYR A 156 -5.82 16.02 3.15
C TYR A 156 -5.76 16.72 4.50
N SER A 157 -4.59 16.69 5.14
CA SER A 157 -4.26 17.50 6.31
C SER A 157 -3.30 18.64 5.95
#